data_AF-A0A6N9TVJ8-F1
#
_entry.id   AF-A0A6N9TVJ8-F1
#
_cell.length_a   1.000
_cell.length_b   1.000
_cell.length_c   1.000
_cell.angle_alpha   90.00
_cell.angle_beta   90.00
_cell.angle_gamma   90.00
#
_symmetry.space_group_name_H-M   'P 1'
#
loop_
_entity.id
_entity.type
_entity.pdbx_description
1 polymer ?
#
loop_
_entity_poly.entity_id
_entity_poly.type
_entity_poly.pdbx_seq_one_letter_code
_entity_poly.pdbx_strand_id
1 'polypeptide(L)'
;MWLTAGIWVKSLTGSNSLAALTVFALWAPVLAGPALGSLADRLPRGPLLVGVNLLLAGLLAALPLTGPALRVPALFAVLFVYGAGGVVLDAAEAAVVAGAVEDRLLGDFNGLRTTVNEGVKLVAPATGAALFARFGAGPVLVLDALSFVLAALVFARLRVTAPAPAPSRRGGTAAG
;
A
#
# COMPACT_ATOMS: atom_id res chain seq x y z
N MET A 1 -1.69 2.64 9.45
CA MET A 1 -0.42 2.88 10.16
C MET A 1 0.05 4.32 10.38
N TRP A 2 -0.20 5.32 9.52
CA TRP A 2 0.48 6.62 9.59
C TRP A 2 0.44 7.30 10.98
N LEU A 3 -0.75 7.53 11.55
CA LEU A 3 -0.86 8.18 12.86
C LEU A 3 -0.22 7.33 13.98
N THR A 4 -0.46 6.02 13.96
CA THR A 4 0.05 5.10 14.96
C THR A 4 1.57 4.97 14.93
N ALA A 5 2.19 5.01 13.75
CA ALA A 5 3.64 5.00 13.60
C ALA A 5 4.29 6.25 14.20
N GLY A 6 3.72 7.44 13.95
CA GLY A 6 4.19 8.69 14.54
C GLY A 6 4.05 8.71 16.08
N ILE A 7 2.90 8.26 16.60
CA ILE A 7 2.68 8.12 18.04
C ILE A 7 3.69 7.13 18.64
N TRP A 8 3.94 6.01 17.98
CA TRP A 8 4.86 4.99 18.47
C TRP A 8 6.31 5.48 18.49
N VAL A 9 6.79 6.12 17.44
CA VAL A 9 8.13 6.74 17.42
C VAL A 9 8.27 7.79 18.51
N LYS A 10 7.24 8.64 18.71
CA LYS A 10 7.22 9.60 19.81
C LYS A 10 7.31 8.90 21.17
N SER A 11 6.57 7.82 21.37
CA SER A 11 6.60 7.06 22.64
C SER A 11 7.94 6.39 22.91
N LEU A 12 8.66 5.96 21.85
CA LEU A 12 9.96 5.30 21.98
C LEU A 12 11.13 6.29 22.14
N THR A 13 11.02 7.48 21.56
CA THR A 13 12.15 8.43 21.44
C THR A 13 11.95 9.74 22.20
N GLY A 14 10.71 10.06 22.60
CA GLY A 14 10.34 11.36 23.16
C GLY A 14 10.35 12.52 22.15
N SER A 15 10.75 12.29 20.89
CA SER A 15 10.99 13.35 19.90
C SER A 15 9.79 13.59 18.98
N ASN A 16 9.27 14.82 18.99
CA ASN A 16 8.24 15.25 18.04
C ASN A 16 8.78 15.34 16.61
N SER A 17 10.06 15.69 16.43
CA SER A 17 10.69 15.79 15.11
C SER A 17 10.82 14.42 14.44
N LEU A 18 11.21 13.39 15.19
CA LEU A 18 11.25 12.02 14.66
C LEU A 18 9.86 11.49 14.34
N ALA A 19 8.85 11.84 15.16
CA ALA A 19 7.46 11.51 14.87
C ALA A 19 6.99 12.18 13.56
N ALA A 20 7.30 13.46 13.33
CA ALA A 20 6.99 14.14 12.08
C ALA A 20 7.74 13.53 10.87
N LEU A 21 8.99 13.10 11.08
CA LEU A 21 9.79 12.47 10.03
C LEU A 21 9.17 11.14 9.55
N THR A 22 8.39 10.44 10.38
CA THR A 22 7.67 9.23 9.93
C THR A 22 6.72 9.52 8.77
N VAL A 23 6.07 10.68 8.81
CA VAL A 23 5.17 11.14 7.74
C VAL A 23 5.98 11.37 6.47
N PHE A 24 7.09 12.11 6.61
CA PHE A 24 7.97 12.36 5.48
C PHE A 24 8.48 11.06 4.84
N ALA A 25 8.92 10.09 5.65
CA ALA A 25 9.41 8.81 5.17
C ALA A 25 8.34 7.99 4.42
N LEU A 26 7.08 8.08 4.85
CA LEU A 26 5.95 7.45 4.18
C LEU A 26 5.67 8.07 2.80
N TRP A 27 5.82 9.39 2.67
CA TRP A 27 5.51 10.12 1.44
C TRP A 27 6.71 10.27 0.50
N ALA A 28 7.94 10.13 0.97
CA ALA A 28 9.16 10.25 0.15
C ALA A 28 9.16 9.34 -1.10
N PRO A 29 8.71 8.06 -1.04
CA PRO A 29 8.62 7.21 -2.22
C PRO A 29 7.69 7.74 -3.32
N VAL A 30 6.67 8.52 -2.96
CA VAL A 30 5.72 9.09 -3.94
C VAL A 30 6.43 10.01 -4.93
N LEU A 31 7.50 10.69 -4.49
CA LEU A 31 8.32 11.52 -5.38
C LEU A 31 9.06 10.68 -6.44
N ALA A 32 9.37 9.42 -6.14
CA ALA A 32 9.91 8.45 -7.08
C ALA A 32 8.81 7.72 -7.86
N GLY A 33 7.56 8.21 -7.80
CA GLY A 33 6.38 7.58 -8.36
C GLY A 33 6.50 7.15 -9.82
N PRO A 34 7.01 8.01 -10.74
CA PRO A 34 7.21 7.61 -12.14
C PRO A 34 8.17 6.42 -12.32
N ALA A 35 9.26 6.39 -11.54
CA ALA A 35 10.22 5.29 -11.61
C ALA A 35 9.62 3.99 -11.07
N LEU A 36 8.94 4.06 -9.91
CA LEU A 36 8.25 2.93 -9.29
C LEU A 36 7.09 2.41 -10.17
N GLY A 37 6.34 3.31 -10.80
CA GLY A 37 5.30 2.98 -11.77
C GLY A 37 5.88 2.28 -13.00
N SER A 38 6.98 2.79 -13.56
CA SER A 38 7.64 2.14 -14.71
C SER A 38 8.17 0.75 -14.39
N LEU A 39 8.59 0.52 -13.14
CA LEU A 39 8.99 -0.80 -12.66
C LEU A 39 7.79 -1.73 -12.52
N ALA A 40 6.68 -1.21 -11.99
CA ALA A 40 5.42 -1.95 -11.86
C ALA A 40 4.86 -2.38 -13.22
N ASP A 41 4.96 -1.52 -14.23
CA ASP A 41 4.48 -1.79 -15.60
C ASP A 41 5.23 -2.95 -16.27
N ARG A 42 6.49 -3.20 -15.87
CA ARG A 42 7.33 -4.26 -16.43
C ARG A 42 7.08 -5.62 -15.78
N LEU A 43 6.43 -5.66 -14.63
CA LEU A 43 6.22 -6.88 -13.85
C LEU A 43 4.81 -7.42 -14.04
N PRO A 44 4.62 -8.75 -13.94
CA PRO A 44 3.30 -9.33 -14.02
C PRO A 44 2.44 -8.87 -12.84
N ARG A 45 1.30 -8.23 -13.17
CA ARG A 45 0.45 -7.47 -12.24
C ARG A 45 -0.06 -8.30 -11.05
N GLY A 46 -0.56 -9.51 -11.32
CA GLY A 46 -1.08 -10.41 -10.28
C GLY A 46 -0.01 -10.79 -9.24
N PRO A 47 1.13 -11.40 -9.67
CA PRO A 47 2.24 -11.70 -8.77
C PRO A 47 2.81 -10.48 -8.04
N LEU A 48 2.83 -9.32 -8.69
CA LEU A 48 3.30 -8.08 -8.07
C LEU A 48 2.42 -7.64 -6.90
N LEU A 49 1.10 -7.61 -7.10
CA LEU A 49 0.13 -7.28 -6.04
C LEU A 49 0.27 -8.23 -4.86
N VAL A 50 0.34 -9.54 -5.11
CA VAL A 50 0.52 -10.55 -4.05
C VAL A 50 1.86 -10.37 -3.34
N GLY A 51 2.95 -10.22 -4.11
CA GLY A 51 4.31 -10.10 -3.57
C GLY A 51 4.51 -8.87 -2.69
N VAL A 52 4.01 -7.70 -3.11
CA VAL A 52 4.10 -6.47 -2.32
C VAL A 52 3.29 -6.57 -1.03
N ASN A 53 2.06 -7.10 -1.09
CA ASN A 53 1.25 -7.29 0.11
C ASN A 53 1.91 -8.28 1.09
N LEU A 54 2.45 -9.40 0.60
CA LEU A 54 3.17 -10.36 1.46
C LEU A 54 4.45 -9.79 2.05
N LEU A 55 5.21 -9.00 1.29
CA LEU A 55 6.38 -8.28 1.78
C LEU A 55 6.01 -7.36 2.94
N LEU A 56 4.95 -6.55 2.78
CA LEU A 56 4.48 -5.64 3.82
C LEU A 56 3.99 -6.39 5.06
N ALA A 57 3.24 -7.47 4.88
CA ALA A 57 2.82 -8.34 5.98
C ALA A 57 4.02 -8.91 6.75
N GLY A 58 5.03 -9.43 6.03
CA GLY A 58 6.25 -9.98 6.62
C GLY A 58 7.07 -8.93 7.37
N LEU A 59 7.22 -7.74 6.79
CA LEU A 59 7.92 -6.63 7.42
C LEU A 59 7.24 -6.18 8.71
N LEU A 60 5.91 -6.07 8.72
CA LEU A 60 5.15 -5.72 9.92
C LEU A 60 5.20 -6.82 10.99
N ALA A 61 5.16 -8.09 10.59
CA ALA A 61 5.28 -9.23 11.50
C ALA A 61 6.69 -9.35 12.11
N ALA A 62 7.73 -8.97 11.35
CA ALA A 62 9.12 -8.97 11.81
C ALA A 62 9.46 -7.77 12.71
N LEU A 63 8.73 -6.65 12.59
CA LEU A 63 9.03 -5.42 13.30
C LEU A 63 9.07 -5.56 14.83
N PRO A 64 8.14 -6.27 15.51
CA PRO A 64 8.23 -6.53 16.95
C PRO A 64 9.46 -7.35 17.37
N LEU A 65 9.99 -8.18 16.48
CA LEU A 65 11.15 -9.03 16.73
C LEU A 65 12.47 -8.23 16.69
N THR A 66 12.43 -7.00 16.18
CA THR A 66 13.61 -6.12 16.18
C THR A 66 13.97 -5.67 17.59
N GLY A 67 15.27 -5.71 17.91
CA GLY A 67 15.78 -5.23 19.19
C GLY A 67 15.58 -3.72 19.38
N PRO A 68 15.61 -3.22 20.63
CA PRO A 68 15.31 -1.81 20.94
C PRO A 68 16.14 -0.80 20.12
N ALA A 69 17.42 -1.10 19.87
CA ALA A 69 18.33 -0.23 19.11
C ALA A 69 17.98 -0.14 17.61
N LEU A 70 17.40 -1.19 17.02
CA LEU A 70 17.08 -1.25 15.59
C LEU A 70 15.61 -0.92 15.30
N ARG A 71 14.77 -0.81 16.32
CA ARG A 71 13.32 -0.66 16.17
C ARG A 71 12.92 0.61 15.43
N VAL A 72 13.54 1.74 15.76
CA VAL A 72 13.25 3.02 15.10
C VAL A 72 13.74 3.03 13.65
N PRO A 73 15.02 2.67 13.33
CA PRO A 73 15.46 2.50 11.95
C PRO A 73 14.61 1.52 11.14
N ALA A 74 14.24 0.38 11.72
CA ALA A 74 13.39 -0.61 11.07
C ALA A 74 12.01 -0.04 10.75
N LEU A 75 11.40 0.72 11.68
CA LEU A 75 10.12 1.38 11.45
C LEU A 75 10.19 2.37 10.28
N PHE A 76 11.26 3.17 10.19
CA PHE A 76 11.49 4.05 9.04
C PHE A 76 11.62 3.28 7.71
N ALA A 77 12.37 2.18 7.71
CA ALA A 77 12.50 1.31 6.54
C ALA A 77 11.15 0.71 6.12
N VAL A 78 10.36 0.23 7.09
CA VAL A 78 9.01 -0.29 6.84
C VAL A 78 8.10 0.79 6.26
N LEU A 79 8.12 2.01 6.79
CA LEU A 79 7.32 3.12 6.26
C LEU A 79 7.71 3.50 4.83
N PHE A 80 9.01 3.48 4.53
CA PHE A 80 9.50 3.75 3.18
C PHE A 80 9.04 2.66 2.20
N VAL A 81 9.18 1.38 2.57
CA VAL A 81 8.71 0.26 1.74
C VAL A 81 7.19 0.29 1.62
N TYR A 82 6.47 0.66 2.67
CA TYR A 82 5.02 0.86 2.66
C TYR A 82 4.62 1.93 1.64
N GLY A 83 5.26 3.10 1.67
CA GLY A 83 4.98 4.18 0.72
C GLY A 83 5.27 3.77 -0.72
N ALA A 84 6.41 3.11 -0.96
CA ALA A 84 6.77 2.60 -2.28
C ALA A 84 5.79 1.53 -2.77
N GLY A 85 5.42 0.61 -1.88
CA GLY A 85 4.41 -0.42 -2.12
C GLY A 85 3.07 0.19 -2.48
N GLY A 86 2.63 1.24 -1.79
CA GLY A 86 1.39 1.96 -2.09
C GLY A 86 1.34 2.46 -3.54
N VAL A 87 2.41 3.12 -4.01
CA VAL A 87 2.49 3.59 -5.42
C VAL A 87 2.36 2.42 -6.40
N VAL A 88 3.06 1.32 -6.13
CA VAL A 88 3.05 0.13 -7.01
C VAL A 88 1.68 -0.54 -7.00
N LEU A 89 1.07 -0.68 -5.83
CA LEU A 89 -0.27 -1.27 -5.66
C LEU A 89 -1.32 -0.42 -6.37
N ASP A 90 -1.28 0.91 -6.22
CA ASP A 90 -2.23 1.83 -6.89
C ASP A 90 -2.16 1.71 -8.41
N ALA A 91 -0.95 1.68 -8.98
CA ALA A 91 -0.75 1.51 -10.42
C ALA A 91 -1.26 0.14 -10.90
N ALA A 92 -0.93 -0.94 -10.18
CA ALA A 92 -1.35 -2.28 -10.53
C ALA A 92 -2.87 -2.48 -10.37
N GLU A 93 -3.49 -1.93 -9.32
CA GLU A 93 -4.94 -1.98 -9.10
C GLU A 93 -5.69 -1.25 -10.20
N ALA A 94 -5.27 -0.03 -10.56
CA ALA A 94 -5.87 0.73 -11.66
C ALA A 94 -5.84 -0.05 -12.98
N ALA A 95 -4.72 -0.71 -13.28
CA ALA A 95 -4.57 -1.53 -14.48
C ALA A 95 -5.43 -2.82 -14.45
N VAL A 96 -5.66 -3.41 -13.28
CA VAL A 96 -6.55 -4.57 -13.12
C VAL A 96 -8.01 -4.17 -13.28
N VAL A 97 -8.42 -3.06 -12.65
CA VAL A 97 -9.79 -2.52 -12.75
C VAL A 97 -10.14 -2.19 -14.19
N ALA A 98 -9.23 -1.52 -14.92
CA ALA A 98 -9.44 -1.18 -16.33
C ALA A 98 -9.62 -2.41 -17.25
N GLY A 99 -9.09 -3.58 -16.86
CA GLY A 99 -9.25 -4.83 -17.61
C GLY A 99 -10.43 -5.70 -17.16
N ALA A 100 -10.98 -5.47 -15.96
CA ALA A 100 -11.97 -6.33 -15.33
C ALA A 100 -13.37 -5.69 -15.21
N VAL A 101 -13.46 -4.36 -15.21
CA VAL A 101 -14.71 -3.61 -15.05
C VAL A 101 -15.08 -2.99 -16.39
N GLU A 102 -16.29 -3.25 -16.87
CA GLU A 102 -16.82 -2.61 -18.06
C GLU A 102 -16.99 -1.09 -17.83
N ASP A 103 -16.76 -0.29 -18.88
CA ASP A 103 -16.77 1.19 -18.79
C ASP A 103 -18.02 1.76 -18.10
N ARG A 104 -19.19 1.15 -18.32
CA ARG A 104 -20.47 1.56 -17.72
C ARG A 104 -20.52 1.39 -16.20
N LEU A 105 -19.74 0.47 -15.63
CA LEU A 105 -19.70 0.15 -14.20
C LEU A 105 -18.54 0.86 -13.48
N LEU A 106 -17.65 1.54 -14.21
CA LEU A 106 -16.53 2.28 -13.60
C LEU A 106 -17.02 3.39 -12.66
N GLY A 107 -18.15 4.02 -12.98
CA GLY A 107 -18.77 5.03 -12.12
C GLY A 107 -19.17 4.45 -10.76
N ASP A 108 -19.91 3.35 -10.76
CA ASP A 108 -20.35 2.66 -9.55
C ASP A 108 -19.18 2.09 -8.74
N PHE A 109 -18.20 1.50 -9.43
CA PHE A 109 -16.98 0.99 -8.80
C PHE A 109 -16.19 2.11 -8.10
N ASN A 110 -15.96 3.23 -8.79
CA ASN A 110 -15.27 4.38 -8.20
C ASN A 110 -16.07 5.02 -7.07
N GLY A 111 -17.40 5.06 -7.18
CA GLY A 111 -18.29 5.51 -6.11
C GLY A 111 -18.12 4.66 -4.86
N LEU A 112 -18.23 3.33 -4.98
CA LEU A 112 -18.04 2.39 -3.88
C LEU A 112 -16.64 2.50 -3.27
N ARG A 113 -15.59 2.55 -4.11
CA ARG A 113 -14.20 2.70 -3.67
C ARG A 113 -14.02 3.99 -2.86
N THR A 114 -14.61 5.09 -3.33
CA THR A 114 -14.57 6.38 -2.62
C THR A 114 -15.30 6.29 -1.28
N THR A 115 -16.51 5.72 -1.25
CA THR A 115 -17.27 5.53 -0.01
C THR A 115 -16.51 4.69 1.01
N VAL A 116 -15.89 3.59 0.58
CA VAL A 116 -15.05 2.76 1.46
C VAL A 116 -13.86 3.56 1.98
N ASN A 117 -13.15 4.27 1.11
CA ASN A 117 -11.96 5.04 1.51
C ASN A 117 -12.30 6.17 2.49
N GLU A 118 -13.35 6.94 2.22
CA GLU A 118 -13.81 7.99 3.14
C GLU A 118 -14.37 7.41 4.44
N GLY A 119 -15.07 6.28 4.39
CA GLY A 119 -15.54 5.57 5.58
C GLY A 119 -14.39 5.09 6.47
N VAL A 120 -13.34 4.52 5.87
CA VAL A 120 -12.14 4.09 6.59
C VAL A 120 -11.42 5.28 7.22
N LYS A 121 -11.37 6.45 6.58
CA LYS A 121 -10.76 7.66 7.17
C LYS A 121 -11.44 8.11 8.46
N LEU A 122 -12.73 7.82 8.65
CA LEU A 122 -13.44 8.14 9.89
C LEU A 122 -13.15 7.12 10.99
N VAL A 123 -13.17 5.83 10.65
CA VAL A 123 -13.11 4.74 11.64
C VAL A 123 -11.67 4.38 12.01
N ALA A 124 -10.74 4.40 11.06
CA ALA A 124 -9.38 3.90 11.23
C ALA A 124 -8.54 4.73 12.22
N PRO A 125 -8.56 6.08 12.22
CA PRO A 125 -7.81 6.87 13.20
C PRO A 125 -8.28 6.63 14.63
N ALA A 126 -9.59 6.64 14.85
CA ALA A 126 -10.17 6.44 16.18
C ALA A 126 -9.88 5.02 16.69
N THR A 127 -10.10 4.01 15.86
CA THR A 127 -9.82 2.61 16.20
C THR A 127 -8.33 2.39 16.46
N GLY A 128 -7.47 2.89 15.57
CA GLY A 128 -6.01 2.73 15.69
C GLY A 128 -5.43 3.42 16.92
N ALA A 129 -5.89 4.63 17.24
CA ALA A 129 -5.48 5.35 18.44
C ALA A 129 -5.98 4.66 19.72
N ALA A 130 -7.23 4.20 19.75
CA ALA A 130 -7.80 3.48 20.90
C ALA A 130 -7.08 2.15 21.17
N LEU A 131 -6.83 1.37 20.11
CA LEU A 131 -6.09 0.11 20.22
C LEU A 131 -4.67 0.35 20.73
N PHE A 132 -3.98 1.36 20.18
CA PHE A 132 -2.63 1.71 20.60
C PHE A 132 -2.58 2.18 22.06
N ALA A 133 -3.53 3.02 22.48
CA ALA A 133 -3.58 3.51 23.85
C ALA A 133 -3.82 2.39 24.87
N ARG A 134 -4.61 1.37 24.51
CA ARG A 134 -4.96 0.28 25.42
C ARG A 134 -3.96 -0.88 25.44
N PHE A 135 -3.37 -1.22 24.29
CA PHE A 135 -2.56 -2.43 24.13
C PHE A 135 -1.17 -2.19 23.49
N GLY A 136 -0.83 -0.94 23.18
CA GLY A 136 0.42 -0.57 22.51
C GLY A 136 0.42 -0.90 21.01
N ALA A 137 1.62 -0.93 20.42
CA ALA A 137 1.79 -1.12 18.98
C ALA A 137 1.48 -2.53 18.47
N GLY A 138 1.55 -3.55 19.32
CA GLY A 138 1.48 -4.96 18.91
C GLY A 138 0.21 -5.32 18.12
N PRO A 139 -1.00 -5.14 18.71
CA PRO A 139 -2.25 -5.50 18.03
C PRO A 139 -2.50 -4.70 16.75
N VAL A 140 -2.04 -3.45 16.74
CA VAL A 140 -2.12 -2.55 15.59
C VAL A 140 -1.29 -3.10 14.42
N LEU A 141 -0.07 -3.57 14.68
CA LEU A 141 0.78 -4.19 13.66
C LEU A 141 0.22 -5.51 13.15
N VAL A 142 -0.35 -6.33 14.03
CA VAL A 142 -0.98 -7.61 13.65
C VAL A 142 -2.20 -7.36 12.76
N LEU A 143 -3.03 -6.38 13.11
CA LEU A 143 -4.21 -6.03 12.32
C LEU A 143 -3.83 -5.55 10.91
N ASP A 144 -2.80 -4.70 10.80
CA ASP A 144 -2.31 -4.26 9.48
C ASP A 144 -1.69 -5.44 8.71
N ALA A 145 -0.88 -6.29 9.35
CA ALA A 145 -0.29 -7.47 8.70
C ALA A 145 -1.37 -8.44 8.19
N LEU A 146 -2.42 -8.70 8.98
CA LEU A 146 -3.56 -9.53 8.56
C LEU A 146 -4.31 -8.91 7.39
N SER A 147 -4.48 -7.59 7.39
CA SER A 147 -5.12 -6.87 6.28
C SER A 147 -4.33 -7.04 4.98
N PHE A 148 -3.00 -6.97 5.05
CA PHE A 148 -2.13 -7.25 3.89
C PHE A 148 -2.20 -8.70 3.43
N VAL A 149 -2.24 -9.68 4.35
CA VAL A 149 -2.42 -11.10 3.99
C VAL A 149 -3.77 -11.33 3.32
N LEU A 150 -4.84 -10.73 3.84
CA LEU A 150 -6.17 -10.81 3.23
C LEU A 150 -6.19 -10.20 1.83
N ALA A 151 -5.57 -9.03 1.65
CA ALA A 151 -5.42 -8.40 0.34
C ALA A 151 -4.65 -9.30 -0.64
N ALA A 152 -3.51 -9.87 -0.21
CA ALA A 152 -2.74 -10.82 -1.00
C ALA A 152 -3.59 -12.03 -1.41
N LEU A 153 -4.39 -12.58 -0.50
CA LEU A 153 -5.27 -13.71 -0.78
C LEU A 153 -6.35 -13.33 -1.81
N VAL A 154 -6.99 -12.18 -1.66
CA VAL A 154 -8.01 -11.68 -2.61
C VAL A 154 -7.40 -11.53 -4.01
N PHE A 155 -6.22 -10.89 -4.11
CA PHE A 155 -5.52 -10.73 -5.40
C PHE A 155 -5.02 -12.06 -5.97
N ALA A 156 -4.64 -13.03 -5.14
CA ALA A 156 -4.27 -14.36 -5.62
C ALA A 156 -5.48 -15.15 -6.16
N ARG A 157 -6.69 -14.88 -5.64
CA ARG A 157 -7.94 -15.51 -6.09
C ARG A 157 -8.52 -14.85 -7.34
N LEU A 158 -8.32 -13.54 -7.49
CA LEU A 158 -8.52 -12.83 -8.75
C LEU A 158 -7.47 -13.35 -9.73
N ARG A 159 -7.81 -14.37 -10.53
CA ARG A 159 -6.96 -14.78 -11.66
C ARG A 159 -6.88 -13.59 -12.62
N VAL A 160 -5.89 -12.73 -12.43
CA VAL A 160 -5.53 -11.67 -13.37
C VAL A 160 -4.95 -12.37 -14.59
N THR A 161 -5.83 -12.86 -15.46
CA THR A 161 -5.47 -13.24 -16.82
C THR A 161 -4.87 -11.99 -17.44
N ALA A 162 -3.57 -12.03 -17.73
CA ALA A 162 -2.88 -10.91 -18.35
C ALA A 162 -3.69 -10.46 -19.59
N PRO A 163 -4.13 -9.19 -19.67
CA PRO A 163 -4.69 -8.69 -20.90
C PRO A 163 -3.61 -8.87 -21.97
N ALA A 164 -3.96 -9.55 -23.05
CA ALA A 164 -3.09 -9.68 -24.20
C ALA A 164 -2.58 -8.28 -24.59
N PRO A 165 -1.31 -8.12 -25.00
CA PRO A 165 -0.78 -6.82 -25.41
C PRO A 165 -1.75 -6.21 -26.42
N ALA A 166 -2.29 -5.03 -26.12
CA ALA A 166 -3.17 -4.35 -27.05
C ALA A 166 -2.40 -4.22 -28.37
N PRO A 167 -2.97 -4.62 -29.52
CA PRO A 167 -2.27 -4.56 -30.79
C PRO A 167 -1.84 -3.11 -30.99
N SER A 168 -0.53 -2.89 -31.09
CA SER A 168 0.02 -1.58 -31.36
C SER A 168 -0.69 -1.04 -32.60
N ARG A 169 -1.50 0.01 -32.43
CA ARG A 169 -2.02 0.80 -33.55
C ARG A 169 -0.83 1.58 -34.12
N ARG A 170 0.11 0.86 -34.76
CA ARG A 170 1.11 1.47 -35.65
C ARG A 170 0.31 2.07 -36.78
N GLY A 171 0.43 3.39 -36.90
CA GLY A 171 -0.37 4.22 -37.78
C GLY A 171 -0.47 3.66 -39.18
N GLY A 172 -1.71 3.58 -39.67
CA GLY A 172 -1.97 3.57 -41.09
C GLY A 172 -1.52 4.90 -41.66
N THR A 173 -0.26 4.97 -42.11
CA THR A 173 0.13 5.89 -43.16
C THR A 173 -0.09 5.17 -44.50
N ALA A 174 -1.32 5.29 -44.99
CA ALA A 174 -1.70 5.21 -46.39
C ALA A 174 -2.65 6.41 -46.59
N ALA A 175 -2.59 7.23 -47.62
CA ALA A 175 -1.94 7.21 -48.93
C ALA A 175 -1.56 8.68 -49.25
N GLY A 176 -0.71 9.00 -50.23
CA GLY A 176 -0.92 8.76 -51.66
C GLY A 176 -1.34 10.07 -52.31
#